data_AF-A0A530LRX8-F1
#
_entry.id   AF-A0A530LRX8-F1
#
_cell.length_a   1.000
_cell.length_b   1.000
_cell.length_c   1.000
_cell.angle_alpha   90.00
_cell.angle_beta   90.00
_cell.angle_gamma   90.00
#
_symmetry.space_group_name_H-M   'P 1'
#
loop_
_entity.id
_entity.type
_entity.pdbx_description
1 polymer ?
#
loop_
_entity_poly.entity_id
_entity_poly.type
_entity_poly.pdbx_seq_one_letter_code
_entity_poly.pdbx_strand_id
1 'polypeptide(L)'
;MNKTRTLLAALSVSLLASTSAFAGDVRIMWYSDGVEGDVIQDILNRFMKDNPDIHVTLDNVAYKVIQEQLPIQLEAGQGPDIAR
;
A
#
# COMPACT_ATOMS: atom_id res chain seq x y z
N MET A 1 15.82 -36.38 24.35
CA MET A 1 15.93 -35.54 23.13
C MET A 1 17.28 -34.83 23.18
N ASN A 2 18.10 -34.98 22.14
CA ASN A 2 19.50 -34.53 22.16
C ASN A 2 19.56 -33.00 21.99
N LYS A 3 20.39 -32.30 22.77
CA LYS A 3 20.50 -30.82 22.79
C LYS A 3 20.63 -30.20 21.40
N THR A 4 21.27 -30.90 20.46
CA THR A 4 21.42 -30.52 19.05
C THR A 4 20.09 -30.46 18.30
N ARG A 5 19.15 -31.38 18.56
CA ARG A 5 17.80 -31.35 17.98
C ARG A 5 16.98 -30.18 18.53
N THR A 6 17.16 -29.84 19.79
CA THR A 6 16.53 -28.67 20.41
C THR A 6 17.05 -27.37 19.82
N LEU A 7 18.37 -27.28 19.54
CA LEU A 7 18.97 -26.09 18.90
C LEU A 7 18.49 -25.91 17.46
N LEU A 8 18.43 -26.98 16.66
CA LEU A 8 17.93 -26.91 15.28
C LEU A 8 16.45 -26.51 15.22
N ALA A 9 15.63 -27.00 16.15
CA ALA A 9 14.22 -26.64 16.24
C ALA A 9 14.04 -25.16 16.62
N ALA A 10 14.86 -24.63 17.53
CA ALA A 10 14.81 -23.21 17.90
C ALA A 10 15.19 -22.28 16.74
N LEU A 11 16.22 -22.64 15.96
CA LEU A 11 16.67 -21.84 14.82
C LEU A 11 15.64 -21.80 13.68
N SER A 12 14.91 -22.89 13.46
CA SER A 12 13.86 -22.96 12.44
C SER A 12 12.62 -22.16 12.81
N VAL A 13 12.27 -22.11 14.11
CA VAL A 13 11.19 -21.23 14.62
C VAL A 13 11.55 -19.74 14.49
N SER A 14 12.80 -19.35 14.79
CA SER A 14 13.22 -17.95 14.65
C SER A 14 13.24 -17.46 13.20
N LEU A 15 13.54 -18.34 12.24
CA LEU A 15 13.60 -17.95 10.83
C LEU A 15 12.20 -17.66 10.24
N LEU A 16 11.17 -18.36 10.73
CA LEU A 16 9.78 -18.17 10.32
C LEU A 16 9.13 -16.91 10.91
N ALA A 17 9.70 -16.32 11.96
CA ALA A 17 9.20 -15.09 12.57
C ALA A 17 9.65 -13.81 11.84
N SER A 18 10.49 -13.93 10.80
CA SER A 18 11.16 -12.80 10.13
C SER A 18 10.30 -12.10 9.06
N THR A 19 9.12 -12.61 8.73
CA THR A 19 8.22 -11.95 7.77
C THR A 19 7.37 -10.92 8.48
N SER A 20 7.98 -9.82 8.95
CA SER A 20 7.21 -8.59 9.12
C SER A 20 6.85 -8.10 7.73
N ALA A 21 5.58 -8.22 7.34
CA ALA A 21 5.07 -7.42 6.23
C ALA A 21 5.33 -5.95 6.60
N PHE A 22 6.03 -5.22 5.74
CA PHE A 22 6.17 -3.79 5.92
C PHE A 22 4.78 -3.20 5.71
N ALA A 23 4.19 -2.68 6.78
CA ALA A 23 3.00 -1.85 6.69
C ALA A 23 3.32 -0.69 5.73
N GLY A 24 2.73 -0.74 4.54
CA GLY A 24 3.00 0.22 3.47
C GLY A 24 1.88 1.25 3.42
N ASP A 25 2.21 2.50 3.69
CA ASP A 25 1.36 3.62 3.30
C ASP A 25 1.49 3.80 1.77
N VAL A 26 0.36 3.72 1.06
CA VAL A 26 0.28 3.88 -0.39
C VAL A 26 -0.61 5.08 -0.69
N ARG A 27 -0.12 6.02 -1.47
CA ARG A 27 -0.87 7.20 -1.91
C ARG A 27 -1.22 7.10 -3.38
N ILE A 28 -2.51 7.25 -3.68
CA ILE A 28 -3.06 7.20 -5.02
C ILE A 28 -3.67 8.56 -5.35
N MET A 29 -3.19 9.22 -6.40
CA MET A 29 -3.86 10.40 -6.96
C MET A 29 -4.77 9.97 -8.10
N TRP A 30 -6.06 10.30 -8.03
CA TRP A 30 -7.06 9.74 -8.92
C TRP A 30 -8.01 10.82 -9.40
N TYR A 31 -8.21 10.95 -10.70
CA TYR A 31 -9.39 11.63 -11.23
C TYR A 31 -10.43 10.63 -11.71
N SER A 32 -11.70 11.04 -11.61
CA SER A 32 -12.84 10.24 -12.10
C SER A 32 -13.55 10.95 -13.25
N ASP A 33 -13.87 10.20 -14.30
CA ASP A 33 -14.85 10.59 -15.33
C ASP A 33 -16.18 9.85 -15.05
N GLY A 34 -16.95 10.39 -14.11
CA GLY A 34 -18.16 9.74 -13.60
C GLY A 34 -17.95 9.02 -12.26
N VAL A 35 -18.41 7.77 -12.17
CA VAL A 35 -18.54 7.03 -10.88
C VAL A 35 -17.31 6.19 -10.50
N GLU A 36 -16.24 6.23 -11.30
CA GLU A 36 -15.08 5.36 -11.10
C GLU A 36 -14.42 5.55 -9.73
N GLY A 37 -14.43 6.78 -9.19
CA GLY A 37 -13.91 7.12 -7.87
C GLY A 37 -14.59 6.38 -6.73
N ASP A 38 -15.92 6.25 -6.78
CA ASP A 38 -16.67 5.52 -5.75
C ASP A 38 -16.38 4.01 -5.83
N VAL A 39 -16.24 3.49 -7.05
CA VAL A 39 -15.93 2.08 -7.29
C VAL A 39 -14.52 1.73 -6.80
N ILE A 40 -13.52 2.55 -7.11
CA ILE A 40 -12.15 2.29 -6.65
C ILE A 40 -12.05 2.45 -5.13
N GLN A 41 -12.76 3.41 -4.53
CA GLN A 41 -12.82 3.55 -3.08
C GLN A 41 -13.39 2.31 -2.39
N ASP A 42 -14.46 1.72 -2.91
CA ASP A 42 -15.01 0.45 -2.38
C ASP A 42 -14.00 -0.70 -2.48
N ILE A 43 -13.31 -0.83 -3.62
CA ILE A 43 -12.28 -1.87 -3.82
C ILE A 43 -11.14 -1.67 -2.82
N LEU A 44 -10.65 -0.45 -2.64
CA LEU A 44 -9.58 -0.13 -1.70
C LEU A 44 -9.99 -0.40 -0.25
N ASN A 45 -11.24 -0.09 0.11
CA ASN A 45 -11.77 -0.38 1.44
C ASN A 45 -11.80 -1.90 1.73
N ARG A 46 -12.22 -2.71 0.75
CA ARG A 46 -12.20 -4.18 0.88
C ARG A 46 -10.76 -4.71 0.95
N PHE A 47 -9.86 -4.15 0.14
CA PHE A 47 -8.44 -4.51 0.17
C PHE A 47 -7.81 -4.22 1.55
N MET A 48 -8.01 -3.02 2.11
CA MET A 48 -7.47 -2.66 3.42
C MET A 48 -8.12 -3.47 4.56
N LYS A 49 -9.38 -3.91 4.40
CA LYS A 49 -10.02 -4.81 5.35
C LYS A 49 -9.34 -6.18 5.40
N ASP A 50 -8.94 -6.70 4.24
CA ASP A 50 -8.26 -8.00 4.14
C ASP A 50 -6.74 -7.89 4.43
N ASN A 51 -6.19 -6.68 4.38
CA ASN A 51 -4.77 -6.36 4.60
C ASN A 51 -4.65 -5.18 5.61
N PRO A 52 -4.89 -5.41 6.91
CA PRO A 52 -5.02 -4.35 7.91
C PRO A 52 -3.70 -3.59 8.20
N ASP A 53 -2.58 -4.14 7.76
CA ASP A 53 -1.25 -3.56 7.81
C ASP A 53 -0.97 -2.60 6.63
N ILE A 54 -1.79 -2.60 5.57
CA ILE A 54 -1.62 -1.73 4.42
C ILE A 54 -2.62 -0.59 4.48
N HIS A 55 -2.12 0.65 4.35
CA HIS A 55 -2.95 1.85 4.39
C HIS A 55 -2.92 2.53 3.03
N VAL A 56 -4.08 2.69 2.41
CA VAL A 56 -4.20 3.34 1.10
C VAL A 56 -4.94 4.65 1.26
N THR A 57 -4.28 5.75 0.86
CA THR A 57 -4.88 7.07 0.73
C THR A 57 -5.27 7.32 -0.72
N LEU A 58 -6.55 7.58 -0.96
CA LEU A 58 -7.08 7.94 -2.28
C LEU A 58 -7.35 9.45 -2.35
N ASP A 59 -6.47 10.19 -3.02
CA ASP A 59 -6.67 11.60 -3.34
C ASP A 59 -7.54 11.71 -4.59
N ASN A 60 -8.86 11.73 -4.39
CA ASN A 60 -9.82 11.95 -5.48
C ASN A 60 -9.87 13.44 -5.84
N VAL A 61 -9.40 13.78 -7.04
CA VAL A 61 -9.23 15.16 -7.51
C VAL A 61 -9.94 15.40 -8.84
N ALA A 62 -10.17 16.67 -9.19
CA ALA A 62 -10.73 17.00 -10.50
C ALA A 62 -9.70 16.76 -11.63
N TYR A 63 -10.18 16.49 -12.85
CA TYR A 63 -9.31 16.25 -14.02
C TYR A 63 -8.28 17.37 -14.26
N LYS A 64 -8.70 18.63 -14.10
CA LYS A 64 -7.79 19.77 -14.23
C LYS A 64 -6.68 19.76 -13.17
N VAL A 65 -7.01 19.35 -11.94
CA VAL A 65 -6.08 19.32 -10.82
C VAL A 65 -4.98 18.28 -11.07
N ILE A 66 -5.33 17.08 -11.55
CA ILE A 66 -4.32 16.08 -11.84
C ILE A 66 -3.40 16.49 -12.98
N GLN A 67 -3.91 17.11 -14.04
CA GLN A 67 -3.07 17.61 -15.14
C GLN A 67 -2.06 18.66 -14.67
N GLU A 68 -2.46 19.57 -13.79
CA GLU A 68 -1.62 20.68 -13.35
C GLU A 68 -0.67 20.29 -12.21
N GLN A 69 -1.13 19.49 -11.25
CA GLN A 69 -0.37 19.21 -10.03
C GLN A 69 0.51 17.96 -10.11
N LEU A 70 0.10 16.91 -10.83
CA LEU A 70 0.88 15.67 -10.90
C LEU A 70 2.30 15.91 -11.46
N PRO A 71 2.50 16.63 -12.59
CA PRO A 71 3.84 16.90 -13.10
C PRO A 71 4.72 17.64 -12.09
N ILE A 72 4.16 18.66 -11.42
CA ILE A 72 4.88 19.46 -10.41
C ILE A 72 5.32 18.58 -9.24
N GLN A 73 4.44 17.70 -8.75
CA GLN A 73 4.78 16.79 -7.64
C GLN A 73 5.86 15.78 -8.05
N LEU A 74 5.79 15.24 -9.27
CA LEU A 74 6.80 14.32 -9.79
C LEU A 74 8.18 15.00 -9.93
N GLU A 75 8.21 16.22 -10.47
CA GLU A 75 9.43 17.02 -10.59
C GLU A 75 10.04 17.36 -9.22
N ALA A 76 9.19 17.61 -8.23
CA ALA A 76 9.61 17.86 -6.85
C ALA A 76 10.02 16.58 -6.08
N GLY A 77 9.89 15.39 -6.68
CA GLY A 77 10.15 14.11 -6.02
C GLY A 77 9.13 13.75 -4.93
N GLN A 78 7.94 14.35 -4.98
CA GLN A 78 6.84 14.16 -4.03
C GLN A 78 5.58 13.58 -4.70
N GLY A 79 5.75 12.92 -5.85
CA GLY A 79 4.65 12.28 -6.55
C GLY A 79 3.99 11.17 -5.73
N PRO A 80 2.71 10.84 -6.02
CA PRO A 80 2.05 9.68 -5.44
C PRO A 80 2.69 8.37 -5.93
N ASP A 81 2.41 7.27 -5.25
CA ASP A 81 2.85 5.93 -5.67
C ASP A 81 2.14 5.47 -6.95
N ILE A 82 0.87 5.85 -7.08
CA ILE A 82 0.02 5.53 -8.24
C ILE A 82 -0.75 6.79 -8.65
N ALA A 83 -0.86 7.02 -9.95
CA ALA A 83 -1.68 8.10 -10.50
C ALA A 83 -2.56 7.59 -11.66
N ARG A 84 -3.80 8.08 -11.72
CA ARG A 84 -4.70 7.92 -12.88
C ARG A 84 -5.44 9.21 -13.16
#